data_AF-R7U7F2-F1
#
_entry.id   AF-R7U7F2-F1
#
_cell.length_a   1.000
_cell.length_b   1.000
_cell.length_c   1.000
_cell.angle_alpha   90.00
_cell.angle_beta   90.00
_cell.angle_gamma   90.00
#
_symmetry.space_group_name_H-M   'P 1'
#
loop_
_entity.id
_entity.type
_entity.pdbx_description
1 polymer ?
#
loop_
_entity_poly.entity_id
_entity_poly.type
_entity_poly.pdbx_seq_one_letter_code
_entity_poly.pdbx_strand_id
1 'polypeptide(L)'
;LDSPPSSVLTVIQNRWLSNGFKETALSTAVWSVLKAKRRMLKYSNGFIAHFYDITEHLSPLLAWGFLGTCDELKQLCVFFKEQVLGLLCDIFCFEKVRYTTVQHLADDILKLIRLRKIEMERIFV
;
A
#
# COMPACT_ATOMS: atom_id res chain seq x y z
N LEU A 1 5.99 5.07 5.58
CA LEU A 1 7.07 4.07 5.38
C LEU A 1 8.41 4.72 5.74
N ASP A 2 8.41 5.69 6.65
CA ASP A 2 9.35 6.82 6.53
C ASP A 2 10.68 6.54 7.25
N SER A 3 10.81 5.37 7.87
CA SER A 3 12.04 4.93 8.53
C SER A 3 12.11 3.39 8.57
N PRO A 4 12.46 2.71 7.47
CA PRO A 4 12.74 1.28 7.51
C PRO A 4 13.93 0.98 8.45
N PRO A 5 13.98 -0.21 9.08
CA PRO A 5 15.09 -0.60 9.94
C PRO A 5 16.44 -0.50 9.21
N SER A 6 17.49 -0.08 9.91
CA SER A 6 18.83 0.08 9.34
C SER A 6 19.35 -1.20 8.68
N SER A 7 19.08 -2.36 9.26
CA SER A 7 19.43 -3.68 8.70
C SER A 7 18.80 -3.93 7.33
N VAL A 8 17.57 -3.47 7.10
CA VAL A 8 16.88 -3.57 5.82
C VAL A 8 17.51 -2.64 4.80
N LEU A 9 17.81 -1.40 5.20
CA LEU A 9 18.47 -0.42 4.33
C LEU A 9 19.83 -0.91 3.85
N THR A 10 20.64 -1.49 4.75
CA THR A 10 21.97 -2.02 4.40
C THR A 10 21.91 -3.10 3.33
N VAL A 11 20.92 -4.01 3.39
CA VAL A 11 20.76 -5.08 2.39
C VAL A 11 20.32 -4.51 1.05
N ILE A 12 19.34 -3.61 1.04
CA ILE A 12 18.80 -3.00 -0.18
C ILE A 12 19.85 -2.16 -0.91
N GLN A 13 20.64 -1.38 -0.17
CA GLN A 13 21.66 -0.49 -0.72
C GLN A 13 22.94 -1.24 -1.14
N ASN A 14 23.10 -2.52 -0.79
CA ASN A 14 24.28 -3.29 -1.13
C ASN A 14 24.31 -3.60 -2.64
N ARG A 15 25.23 -2.95 -3.38
CA ARG A 15 25.35 -3.10 -4.83
C ARG A 15 25.83 -4.49 -5.29
N TRP A 16 26.33 -5.34 -4.39
CA TRP A 16 26.87 -6.67 -4.70
C TRP A 16 25.81 -7.78 -4.56
N LEU A 17 24.65 -7.46 -3.98
CA LEU A 17 23.53 -8.39 -3.86
C LEU A 17 22.62 -8.28 -5.09
N SER A 18 22.12 -9.42 -5.56
CA SER A 18 21.15 -9.45 -6.66
C SER A 18 19.81 -8.85 -6.22
N ASN A 19 19.06 -8.30 -7.19
CA ASN A 19 17.76 -7.72 -6.91
C ASN A 19 16.77 -8.75 -6.35
N GLY A 20 16.78 -10.00 -6.86
CA GLY A 20 15.95 -11.08 -6.32
C GLY A 20 16.29 -11.44 -4.86
N PHE A 21 17.57 -11.37 -4.47
CA PHE A 21 17.95 -11.55 -3.08
C PHE A 21 17.43 -10.40 -2.21
N LYS A 22 17.59 -9.15 -2.65
CA LYS A 22 17.11 -7.97 -1.92
C LYS A 22 15.59 -7.98 -1.74
N GLU A 23 14.86 -8.34 -2.79
CA GLU A 23 13.39 -8.47 -2.77
C GLU A 23 12.94 -9.53 -1.77
N THR A 24 13.59 -10.70 -1.78
CA THR A 24 13.30 -11.80 -0.85
C THR A 24 13.61 -11.38 0.60
N ALA A 25 14.75 -10.75 0.82
CA ALA A 25 15.16 -10.28 2.15
C ALA A 25 14.20 -9.21 2.70
N LEU A 26 13.81 -8.25 1.86
CA LEU A 26 12.83 -7.22 2.23
C LEU A 26 11.47 -7.83 2.53
N SER A 27 10.98 -8.73 1.68
CA SER A 27 9.71 -9.43 1.87
C SER A 27 9.70 -10.19 3.19
N THR A 28 10.80 -10.89 3.49
CA THR A 28 10.96 -11.64 4.75
C THR A 28 10.97 -10.71 5.97
N ALA A 29 11.61 -9.54 5.87
CA ALA A 29 11.62 -8.54 6.93
C ALA A 29 10.21 -7.97 7.19
N VAL A 30 9.47 -7.61 6.14
CA VAL A 30 8.08 -7.14 6.23
C VAL A 30 7.20 -8.22 6.87
N TRP A 31 7.31 -9.46 6.41
CA TRP A 31 6.55 -10.59 6.92
C TRP A 31 6.81 -10.83 8.42
N SER A 32 8.07 -10.75 8.84
CA SER A 32 8.46 -10.89 10.24
C SER A 32 7.81 -9.83 11.13
N VAL A 33 7.74 -8.58 10.66
CA VAL A 33 7.07 -7.48 11.38
C VAL A 33 5.56 -7.72 11.46
N LEU A 34 4.91 -8.09 10.36
CA LEU A 34 3.46 -8.36 10.35
C LEU A 34 3.11 -9.53 11.26
N LYS A 35 3.89 -10.61 11.22
CA LYS A 35 3.72 -11.77 12.10
C LYS A 35 3.91 -11.41 13.57
N ALA A 36 4.89 -10.58 13.90
CA ALA A 36 5.09 -10.07 15.26
C ALA A 36 3.90 -9.22 15.72
N LYS A 37 3.43 -8.28 14.89
CA LYS A 37 2.25 -7.46 15.19
C LYS A 37 0.98 -8.30 15.36
N ARG A 38 0.78 -9.32 14.52
CA ARG A 38 -0.37 -10.23 14.62
C ARG A 38 -0.42 -10.97 15.96
N ARG A 39 0.73 -11.39 16.48
CA ARG A 39 0.84 -12.04 17.81
C ARG A 39 0.47 -11.11 18.97
N MET A 40 0.58 -9.80 18.77
CA MET A 40 0.22 -8.79 19.78
C MET A 40 -1.26 -8.40 19.74
N LEU A 41 -2.05 -8.93 18.80
CA LEU A 41 -3.46 -8.60 18.70
C LEU A 41 -4.26 -9.24 19.83
N LYS A 42 -5.04 -8.41 20.53
CA LYS A 42 -5.99 -8.87 21.55
C LYS A 42 -7.10 -9.75 20.97
N TYR A 43 -7.51 -9.48 19.73
CA TYR A 43 -8.57 -10.20 19.03
C TYR A 43 -8.03 -10.80 17.73
N SER A 44 -7.93 -12.13 17.68
CA SER A 44 -7.40 -12.88 16.53
C SER A 44 -8.28 -12.83 15.29
N ASN A 45 -9.57 -12.48 15.44
CA ASN A 45 -10.54 -12.35 14.36
C ASN A 45 -11.18 -10.94 14.30
N GLY A 46 -10.44 -9.93 14.73
CA GLY A 46 -10.87 -8.53 14.65
C GLY A 46 -10.56 -7.90 13.30
N PHE A 47 -11.06 -6.69 13.06
CA PHE A 47 -10.77 -5.90 11.86
C PHE A 47 -9.27 -5.82 11.53
N ILE A 48 -8.41 -5.59 12.54
CA ILE A 48 -6.96 -5.50 12.33
C ILE A 48 -6.34 -6.85 11.92
N ALA A 49 -6.89 -7.97 12.37
CA ALA A 49 -6.41 -9.29 11.95
C ALA A 49 -6.68 -9.53 10.45
N HIS A 50 -7.89 -9.17 9.98
CA HIS A 50 -8.24 -9.22 8.55
C HIS A 50 -7.46 -8.19 7.72
N PHE A 51 -7.24 -7.00 8.28
CA PHE A 51 -6.38 -6.01 7.66
C PHE A 51 -4.95 -6.56 7.46
N TYR A 52 -4.41 -7.28 8.44
CA TYR A 52 -3.11 -7.94 8.28
C TYR A 52 -3.11 -9.06 7.25
N ASP A 53 -4.21 -9.81 7.09
CA ASP A 53 -4.32 -10.84 6.03
C ASP A 53 -4.16 -10.23 4.63
N ILE A 54 -4.79 -9.07 4.39
CA ILE A 54 -4.64 -8.34 3.12
C ILE A 54 -3.22 -7.75 3.01
N THR A 55 -2.75 -7.15 4.10
CA THR A 55 -1.46 -6.44 4.16
C THR A 55 -0.27 -7.37 3.95
N GLU A 56 -0.38 -8.64 4.34
CA GLU A 56 0.64 -9.68 4.16
C GLU A 56 1.01 -9.91 2.69
N HIS A 57 0.03 -9.76 1.79
CA HIS A 57 0.24 -9.88 0.35
C HIS A 57 0.70 -8.56 -0.28
N LEU A 58 0.15 -7.43 0.16
CA LEU A 58 0.38 -6.13 -0.49
C LEU A 58 1.66 -5.44 0.00
N SER A 59 1.97 -5.53 1.29
CA SER A 59 3.08 -4.76 1.88
C SER A 59 4.46 -5.15 1.38
N PRO A 60 4.79 -6.42 1.13
CA PRO A 60 6.08 -6.79 0.52
C PRO A 60 6.26 -6.13 -0.84
N LEU A 61 5.23 -6.19 -1.70
CA LEU A 61 5.25 -5.58 -3.03
C LEU A 61 5.41 -4.06 -2.96
N LEU A 62 4.63 -3.41 -2.10
CA LEU A 62 4.73 -1.96 -1.90
C LEU A 62 6.08 -1.57 -1.31
N ALA A 63 6.60 -2.31 -0.33
CA ALA A 63 7.91 -2.05 0.24
C ALA A 63 9.01 -2.18 -0.82
N TRP A 64 8.95 -3.20 -1.67
CA TRP A 64 9.88 -3.36 -2.78
C TRP A 64 9.74 -2.25 -3.82
N GLY A 65 8.51 -1.85 -4.15
CA GLY A 65 8.31 -0.71 -5.04
C GLY A 65 8.86 0.59 -4.49
N PHE A 66 8.71 0.87 -3.19
CA PHE A 66 9.20 2.12 -2.61
C PHE A 66 10.70 2.13 -2.30
N LEU A 67 11.25 0.99 -1.84
CA LEU A 67 12.62 0.90 -1.33
C LEU A 67 13.58 0.16 -2.28
N GLY A 68 13.07 -0.64 -3.20
CA GLY A 68 13.86 -1.41 -4.15
C GLY A 68 14.59 -0.53 -5.16
N THR A 69 15.37 -1.19 -6.01
CA THR A 69 16.26 -0.52 -6.98
C THR A 69 15.64 -0.34 -8.37
N CYS A 70 14.36 -0.71 -8.54
CA CYS A 70 13.64 -0.56 -9.81
C CYS A 70 12.91 0.79 -9.85
N ASP A 71 13.44 1.74 -10.61
CA ASP A 71 12.89 3.11 -10.67
C ASP A 71 11.49 3.16 -11.29
N GLU A 72 11.20 2.34 -12.31
CA GLU A 72 9.86 2.25 -12.93
C GLU A 72 8.80 1.77 -11.93
N LEU A 73 9.11 0.70 -11.18
CA LEU A 73 8.22 0.18 -10.14
C LEU A 73 8.01 1.22 -9.03
N LYS A 74 9.07 1.96 -8.69
CA LYS A 74 8.99 3.04 -7.70
C LYS A 74 8.10 4.17 -8.15
N GLN A 75 8.24 4.64 -9.39
CA GLN A 75 7.36 5.65 -9.97
C GLN A 75 5.90 5.18 -9.96
N LEU A 76 5.66 3.93 -10.36
CA LEU A 76 4.32 3.35 -10.33
C LEU A 76 3.73 3.31 -8.91
N CYS A 77 4.52 2.89 -7.92
CA CYS A 77 4.07 2.87 -6.52
C CYS A 77 3.82 4.27 -5.95
N VAL A 78 4.63 5.27 -6.33
CA VAL A 78 4.41 6.67 -5.95
C VAL A 78 3.10 7.18 -6.56
N PHE A 79 2.89 6.96 -7.87
CA PHE A 79 1.64 7.33 -8.53
C PHE A 79 0.43 6.65 -7.87
N PHE A 80 0.50 5.34 -7.63
CA PHE A 80 -0.56 4.62 -6.95
C PHE A 80 -0.86 5.19 -5.56
N LYS A 81 0.18 5.53 -4.79
CA LYS A 81 0.03 6.18 -3.47
C LYS A 81 -0.70 7.51 -3.59
N GLU A 82 -0.33 8.36 -4.55
CA GLU A 82 -0.99 9.65 -4.77
C GLU A 82 -2.48 9.48 -5.12
N GLN A 83 -2.80 8.47 -5.92
CA GLN A 83 -4.18 8.14 -6.26
C GLN A 83 -5.01 7.69 -5.06
N VAL A 84 -4.44 6.84 -4.19
CA VAL A 84 -5.13 6.38 -2.97
C VAL A 84 -5.30 7.54 -1.98
N LEU A 85 -4.26 8.36 -1.78
CA LEU A 85 -4.35 9.53 -0.88
C LEU A 85 -5.36 10.54 -1.40
N GLY A 86 -5.36 10.81 -2.70
CA GLY A 86 -6.36 11.67 -3.32
C GLY A 86 -7.77 11.11 -3.15
N LEU A 87 -7.97 9.79 -3.29
CA LEU A 87 -9.27 9.16 -3.06
C LEU A 87 -9.74 9.39 -1.64
N LEU A 88 -8.85 9.20 -0.65
CA LEU A 88 -9.18 9.45 0.75
C LEU A 88 -9.60 10.91 0.96
N CYS A 89 -8.85 11.87 0.41
CA CYS A 89 -9.23 13.28 0.48
C CYS A 89 -10.60 13.56 -0.17
N ASP A 90 -10.86 12.96 -1.34
CA ASP A 90 -12.12 13.15 -2.06
C ASP A 90 -13.31 12.54 -1.35
N ILE A 91 -13.13 11.34 -0.76
CA ILE A 91 -14.18 10.67 0.02
C ILE A 91 -14.64 11.57 1.15
N PHE A 92 -13.72 12.34 1.76
CA PHE A 92 -14.01 13.27 2.87
C PHE A 92 -14.38 14.70 2.44
N CYS A 93 -14.56 14.96 1.13
CA CYS A 93 -14.86 16.29 0.60
C CYS A 93 -16.37 16.51 0.44
N PHE A 94 -16.94 17.50 1.14
CA PHE A 94 -18.36 17.84 1.07
C PHE A 94 -18.83 18.36 -0.30
N GLU A 95 -17.91 18.85 -1.14
CA GLU A 95 -18.22 19.27 -2.51
C GLU A 95 -18.33 18.07 -3.47
N LYS A 96 -17.69 16.94 -3.13
CA LYS A 96 -17.59 15.76 -4.00
C LYS A 96 -18.48 14.61 -3.55
N VAL A 97 -18.82 14.53 -2.26
CA VAL A 97 -19.55 13.41 -1.66
C VAL A 97 -20.71 13.92 -0.82
N ARG A 98 -21.90 13.35 -1.05
CA ARG A 98 -23.12 13.67 -0.32
C ARG A 98 -23.32 12.73 0.86
N TYR A 99 -23.29 13.29 2.08
CA TYR A 99 -23.49 12.56 3.34
C TYR A 99 -24.95 12.56 3.81
N THR A 100 -25.91 12.76 2.90
CA THR A 100 -27.34 12.90 3.25
C THR A 100 -28.00 11.56 3.53
N THR A 101 -27.61 10.50 2.82
CA THR A 101 -28.07 9.12 3.05
C THR A 101 -26.92 8.15 2.80
N VAL A 102 -27.03 6.94 3.37
CA VAL A 102 -26.06 5.85 3.11
C VAL A 102 -25.96 5.53 1.62
N GLN A 103 -27.10 5.58 0.91
CA GLN A 103 -27.14 5.31 -0.52
C GLN A 103 -26.37 6.36 -1.33
N HIS A 104 -26.62 7.65 -1.07
CA HIS A 104 -25.89 8.73 -1.77
C HIS A 104 -24.39 8.68 -1.49
N LEU A 105 -24.00 8.39 -0.25
CA LEU A 105 -22.60 8.21 0.12
C LEU A 105 -21.96 7.06 -0.66
N ALA A 106 -22.63 5.90 -0.71
CA ALA A 106 -22.12 4.73 -1.43
C ALA A 106 -21.97 5.00 -2.94
N ASP A 107 -22.97 5.64 -3.55
CA ASP A 107 -22.96 5.97 -4.98
C ASP A 107 -21.83 6.95 -5.33
N ASP A 108 -21.63 7.98 -4.50
CA ASP A 108 -20.58 8.99 -4.71
C ASP A 108 -19.17 8.39 -4.50
N ILE A 109 -18.96 7.57 -3.46
CA ILE A 109 -17.68 6.87 -3.25
C ILE A 109 -17.39 5.92 -4.41
N LEU A 110 -18.39 5.17 -4.88
CA LEU A 110 -18.22 4.25 -6.01
C LEU A 110 -17.87 5.00 -7.30
N LYS A 111 -18.47 6.17 -7.52
CA LYS A 111 -18.14 7.05 -8.65
C LYS A 111 -16.68 7.51 -8.58
N LEU A 112 -16.21 7.96 -7.42
CA LEU A 112 -14.82 8.38 -7.23
C LEU A 112 -13.82 7.23 -7.48
N ILE A 113 -14.13 6.02 -6.98
CA ILE A 113 -13.31 4.83 -7.23
C ILE A 113 -13.23 4.51 -8.73
N ARG A 114 -14.36 4.57 -9.45
CA ARG A 114 -14.41 4.31 -10.90
C ARG A 114 -13.61 5.34 -11.70
N LEU A 115 -13.70 6.62 -11.35
CA LEU A 115 -12.93 7.68 -12.01
C LEU A 115 -11.42 7.45 -11.87
N ARG A 116 -10.96 7.16 -10.65
CA ARG A 116 -9.53 6.88 -10.39
C ARG A 116 -9.05 5.59 -11.03
N LYS A 117 -9.90 4.57 -11.12
CA LYS A 117 -9.60 3.35 -11.88
C LYS A 117 -9.26 3.68 -13.34
N ILE A 118 -10.07 4.51 -13.99
CA ILE A 118 -9.85 4.92 -15.38
C ILE A 118 -8.54 5.73 -15.51
N GLU A 119 -8.23 6.60 -14.55
CA GLU A 119 -6.96 7.34 -14.53
C GLU A 119 -5.75 6.41 -14.41
N MET A 120 -5.84 5.38 -13.55
CA MET A 120 -4.78 4.38 -13.42
C MET A 120 -4.59 3.56 -14.69
N GLU A 121 -5.67 3.14 -15.36
CA GLU A 121 -5.61 2.34 -16.58
C GLU A 121 -4.92 3.07 -17.73
N ARG A 122 -5.02 4.40 -17.80
CA ARG A 122 -4.39 5.23 -18.85
C ARG A 122 -2.87 5.32 -18.78
N ILE A 123 -2.25 4.90 -17.67
CA ILE A 123 -0.78 4.94 -17.52
C ILE A 123 -0.13 3.65 -18.04
N PHE A 124 -0.89 2.57 -18.15
CA PHE A 124 -0.40 1.28 -18.62
C PHE A 124 -0.56 1.08 -20.14
N VAL A 125 -1.02 2.10 -20.87
CA VAL A 125 -1.22 2.13 -22.34
C VAL A 125 -0.48 3.33 -22.92
#